data_AF-L0GUH1-F1
#
_entry.id   AF-L0GUH1-F1
#
_cell.length_a   1.000
_cell.length_b   1.000
_cell.length_c   1.000
_cell.angle_alpha   90.00
_cell.angle_beta   90.00
_cell.angle_gamma   90.00
#
_symmetry.space_group_name_H-M   'P 1'
#
loop_
_entity.id
_entity.type
_entity.pdbx_description
1 polymer ?
#
loop_
_entity_poly.entity_id
_entity_poly.type
_entity_poly.pdbx_seq_one_letter_code
_entity_poly.pdbx_strand_id
1 'polypeptide(L)'
;MNMRRDMTTGFTLIEMMVVVVLIAILATIAFPSYTSYIQKSQAKAAAADLVTLGLNAENWYARNLSYPTDGDDWKGGWSPSQGDYFTYDETLKEAGYALTATRKSGGDCTISLTVDDGTVTRGATGDACGFSTW
;
A
#
# COMPACT_ATOMS: atom_id res chain seq x y z
N MET A 1 59.00 23.83 -26.11
CA MET A 1 57.99 23.13 -25.29
C MET A 1 56.64 23.33 -25.98
N ASN A 2 56.22 22.43 -26.87
CA ASN A 2 54.94 22.58 -27.59
C ASN A 2 53.78 22.17 -26.67
N MET A 3 53.03 23.15 -26.20
CA MET A 3 51.85 22.94 -25.36
C MET A 3 50.68 22.48 -26.24
N ARG A 4 50.36 21.18 -26.17
CA ARG A 4 49.13 20.65 -26.76
C ARG A 4 47.96 21.26 -25.99
N ARG A 5 47.18 22.13 -26.64
CA ARG A 5 45.92 22.62 -26.09
C ARG A 5 44.91 21.48 -26.17
N ASP A 6 44.52 20.94 -25.02
CA ASP A 6 43.28 20.16 -24.94
C ASP A 6 42.12 21.12 -25.20
N MET A 7 41.36 20.85 -26.26
CA MET A 7 40.15 21.58 -26.58
C MET A 7 39.05 21.14 -25.61
N THR A 8 38.80 21.93 -24.57
CA THR A 8 37.60 21.80 -23.75
C THR A 8 36.38 22.14 -24.60
N THR A 9 35.73 21.13 -25.15
CA THR A 9 34.44 21.24 -25.83
C THR A 9 33.33 21.39 -24.79
N GLY A 10 32.65 22.54 -24.77
CA GLY A 10 31.47 22.77 -23.94
C GLY A 10 30.18 22.32 -24.63
N PHE A 11 29.15 21.99 -23.84
CA PHE A 11 27.81 21.69 -24.34
C PHE A 11 27.18 22.91 -25.01
N THR A 12 26.43 22.67 -26.08
CA THR A 12 25.69 23.73 -26.77
C THR A 12 24.34 24.00 -26.10
N LEU A 13 23.85 25.25 -26.18
CA LEU A 13 22.50 25.58 -25.71
C LEU A 13 21.42 24.77 -26.45
N ILE A 14 21.65 24.49 -27.74
CA ILE A 14 20.71 23.71 -28.55
C ILE A 14 20.66 22.24 -28.11
N GLU A 15 21.78 21.63 -27.70
CA GLU A 15 21.76 20.28 -27.10
C GLU A 15 20.90 20.24 -25.85
N MET A 16 21.07 21.22 -24.97
CA MET A 16 20.28 21.26 -23.74
C MET A 16 18.79 21.48 -24.02
N MET A 17 18.42 22.28 -25.02
CA MET A 17 17.01 22.44 -25.41
C MET A 17 16.41 21.13 -25.90
N VAL A 18 17.11 20.37 -26.75
CA VAL A 18 16.63 19.07 -27.24
C VAL A 18 16.50 18.06 -26.09
N VAL A 19 17.49 18.01 -25.18
CA VAL A 19 17.46 17.09 -24.03
C VAL A 19 16.27 17.38 -23.11
N VAL A 20 16.00 18.65 -22.79
CA VAL A 20 14.87 19.04 -21.94
C VAL A 20 13.53 18.67 -22.61
N VAL A 21 13.41 18.88 -23.91
CA VAL A 21 12.21 18.49 -24.67
C VAL A 21 11.99 16.98 -24.62
N LEU A 22 13.04 16.17 -24.78
CA LEU A 22 12.94 14.71 -24.68
C LEU A 22 12.53 14.26 -23.27
N ILE A 23 13.12 14.84 -22.22
CA ILE A 23 12.77 14.54 -20.82
C ILE A 23 11.30 14.89 -20.55
N ALA A 24 10.81 16.01 -21.07
CA ALA A 24 9.41 16.42 -20.92
C ALA A 24 8.44 15.39 -21.54
N ILE A 25 8.75 14.88 -22.74
CA ILE A 25 7.97 13.84 -23.40
C ILE A 25 7.96 12.56 -22.56
N LEU A 26 9.12 12.10 -22.10
CA LEU A 26 9.21 10.88 -21.28
C LEU A 26 8.49 11.02 -19.93
N ALA A 27 8.58 12.19 -19.30
CA ALA A 27 7.96 12.44 -17.99
C ALA A 27 6.42 12.32 -18.04
N THR A 28 5.79 12.77 -19.12
CA THR A 28 4.33 12.69 -19.27
C THR A 28 3.80 11.24 -19.31
N ILE A 29 4.57 10.32 -19.88
CA ILE A 29 4.21 8.89 -19.95
C ILE A 29 4.53 8.18 -18.63
N ALA A 30 5.67 8.51 -18.01
CA ALA A 30 6.16 7.81 -16.83
C ALA A 30 5.40 8.15 -15.53
N PHE A 31 4.96 9.41 -15.37
CA PHE A 31 4.36 9.90 -14.13
C PHE A 31 3.11 9.12 -13.67
N PRO A 32 2.07 8.89 -14.50
CA PRO A 32 0.86 8.17 -14.05
C PRO A 32 1.14 6.68 -13.73
N SER A 33 2.14 6.08 -14.38
CA SER A 33 2.55 4.71 -14.08
C SER A 33 3.18 4.61 -12.68
N TYR A 34 4.03 5.58 -12.34
CA TYR A 34 4.68 5.64 -11.02
C TYR A 34 3.68 5.82 -9.88
N THR A 35 2.71 6.73 -10.01
CA THR A 35 1.68 6.94 -8.99
C THR A 35 0.86 5.66 -8.76
N SER A 36 0.51 4.96 -9.83
CA SER A 36 -0.22 3.68 -9.77
C SER A 36 0.60 2.58 -9.09
N TYR A 37 1.92 2.55 -9.30
CA TYR A 37 2.80 1.61 -8.62
C TYR A 37 2.84 1.84 -7.11
N ILE A 38 3.01 3.09 -6.69
CA ILE A 38 3.04 3.45 -5.26
C ILE A 38 1.71 3.09 -4.59
N GLN A 39 0.59 3.40 -5.22
CA GLN A 39 -0.74 3.01 -4.74
C GLN A 39 -0.87 1.50 -4.51
N LYS A 40 -0.47 0.68 -5.48
CA LYS A 40 -0.49 -0.80 -5.34
C LYS A 40 0.44 -1.27 -4.22
N SER A 41 1.60 -0.63 -4.04
CA SER A 41 2.51 -0.92 -2.94
C SER A 41 1.87 -0.62 -1.57
N GLN A 42 1.18 0.51 -1.45
CA GLN A 42 0.44 0.88 -0.23
C GLN A 42 -0.70 -0.12 0.05
N ALA A 43 -1.43 -0.54 -0.98
CA ALA A 43 -2.48 -1.55 -0.83
C ALA A 43 -1.92 -2.89 -0.29
N LYS A 44 -0.76 -3.33 -0.78
CA LYS A 44 -0.08 -4.54 -0.25
C LYS A 44 0.36 -4.37 1.20
N ALA A 45 0.85 -3.19 1.58
CA ALA A 45 1.20 -2.89 2.97
C ALA A 45 -0.04 -2.90 3.88
N ALA A 46 -1.16 -2.34 3.41
CA ALA A 46 -2.44 -2.39 4.13
C ALA A 46 -2.98 -3.83 4.27
N ALA A 47 -2.79 -4.69 3.27
CA ALA A 47 -3.11 -6.11 3.39
C ALA A 47 -2.26 -6.80 4.47
N ALA A 48 -0.96 -6.51 4.54
CA ALA A 48 -0.07 -7.05 5.59
C ALA A 48 -0.46 -6.56 6.99
N ASP A 49 -0.91 -5.31 7.11
CA ASP A 49 -1.48 -4.76 8.33
C ASP A 49 -2.71 -5.56 8.81
N LEU A 50 -3.62 -5.91 7.89
CA LEU A 50 -4.77 -6.77 8.22
C LEU A 50 -4.34 -8.17 8.68
N VAL A 51 -3.27 -8.75 8.12
CA VAL A 51 -2.71 -10.01 8.62
C VAL A 51 -2.22 -9.86 10.06
N THR A 52 -1.54 -8.76 10.36
CA THR A 52 -1.02 -8.49 11.71
C THR A 52 -2.16 -8.38 12.72
N LEU A 53 -3.21 -7.65 12.38
CA LEU A 53 -4.43 -7.61 13.21
C LEU A 53 -5.08 -8.99 13.33
N GLY A 54 -5.22 -9.75 12.25
CA GLY A 54 -5.75 -11.11 12.30
C GLY A 54 -4.97 -12.00 13.26
N LEU A 55 -3.63 -11.97 13.20
CA LEU A 55 -2.78 -12.71 14.14
C LEU A 55 -3.00 -12.31 15.60
N ASN A 56 -3.25 -11.03 15.86
CA ASN A 56 -3.56 -10.56 17.21
C ASN A 56 -4.92 -11.08 17.69
N ALA A 57 -5.94 -11.09 16.83
CA ALA A 57 -7.24 -11.68 17.14
C ALA A 57 -7.16 -13.20 17.40
N GLU A 58 -6.36 -13.93 16.60
CA GLU A 58 -6.14 -15.37 16.80
C GLU A 58 -5.35 -15.66 18.10
N ASN A 59 -4.36 -14.83 18.43
CA ASN A 59 -3.62 -14.95 19.69
C ASN A 59 -4.53 -14.68 20.90
N TRP A 60 -5.49 -13.76 20.78
CA TRP A 60 -6.53 -13.56 21.78
C TRP A 60 -7.40 -14.81 21.94
N TYR A 61 -7.92 -15.36 20.83
CA TYR A 61 -8.71 -16.60 20.88
C TYR A 61 -7.95 -17.75 21.53
N ALA A 62 -6.66 -17.91 21.24
CA ALA A 62 -5.82 -18.95 21.84
C ALA A 62 -5.68 -18.82 23.37
N ARG A 63 -5.85 -17.62 23.93
CA ARG A 63 -5.74 -17.35 25.38
C ARG A 63 -7.09 -17.36 26.08
N ASN A 64 -8.11 -16.86 25.41
CA ASN A 64 -9.41 -16.56 26.00
C ASN A 64 -10.50 -17.56 25.59
N LEU A 65 -10.24 -18.41 24.59
CA LEU A 65 -11.20 -19.34 23.98
C LEU A 65 -12.46 -18.64 23.41
N SER A 66 -12.35 -17.34 23.15
CA SER A 66 -13.38 -16.51 22.54
C SER A 66 -12.70 -15.45 21.67
N TYR A 67 -13.37 -15.01 20.60
CA TYR A 67 -12.88 -13.87 19.84
C TYR A 67 -13.04 -12.57 20.64
N PRO A 68 -12.26 -11.52 20.32
CA PRO A 68 -12.38 -10.23 20.98
C PRO A 68 -13.77 -9.62 20.79
N THR A 69 -14.18 -8.80 21.75
CA THR A 69 -15.41 -7.99 21.72
C THR A 69 -15.10 -6.50 21.88
N ASP A 70 -16.11 -5.65 21.70
CA ASP A 70 -15.95 -4.20 21.83
C ASP A 70 -15.45 -3.82 23.23
N GLY A 71 -14.31 -3.14 23.28
CA GLY A 71 -13.65 -2.72 24.52
C GLY A 71 -12.47 -3.61 24.97
N ASP A 72 -12.28 -4.77 24.34
CA ASP A 72 -11.09 -5.60 24.59
C ASP A 72 -9.82 -4.98 23.99
N ASP A 73 -8.70 -5.05 24.73
CA ASP A 73 -7.38 -4.63 24.24
C ASP A 73 -6.68 -5.77 23.49
N TRP A 74 -7.28 -6.21 22.39
CA TRP A 74 -6.76 -7.31 21.58
C TRP A 74 -5.76 -6.85 20.50
N LYS A 75 -5.75 -5.55 20.17
CA LYS A 75 -4.90 -5.01 19.10
C LYS A 75 -3.43 -4.92 19.51
N GLY A 76 -3.10 -5.05 20.79
CA GLY A 76 -1.72 -5.15 21.28
C GLY A 76 -0.87 -3.91 20.95
N GLY A 77 -1.48 -2.73 21.00
CA GLY A 77 -0.82 -1.47 20.63
C GLY A 77 -0.52 -1.31 19.14
N TRP A 78 -1.12 -2.13 18.27
CA TRP A 78 -0.97 -2.02 16.83
C TRP A 78 -1.41 -0.64 16.32
N SER A 79 -0.68 -0.13 15.33
CA SER A 79 -0.99 1.09 14.60
C SER A 79 -0.82 0.87 13.09
N PRO A 80 -1.67 1.45 12.24
CA PRO A 80 -1.62 1.25 10.80
C PRO A 80 -0.35 1.81 10.18
N SER A 81 0.37 1.00 9.40
CA SER A 81 1.55 1.46 8.65
C SER A 81 1.17 2.42 7.52
N GLN A 82 -0.05 2.29 7.00
CA GLN A 82 -0.61 3.13 5.94
C GLN A 82 -1.72 4.05 6.45
N GLY A 83 -1.66 4.49 7.70
CA GLY A 83 -2.70 5.33 8.32
C GLY A 83 -3.03 6.62 7.57
N ASP A 84 -2.09 7.18 6.80
CA ASP A 84 -2.34 8.37 5.96
C ASP A 84 -3.19 8.06 4.73
N TYR A 85 -3.14 6.81 4.23
CA TYR A 85 -3.76 6.41 2.96
C TYR A 85 -4.96 5.49 3.14
N PHE A 86 -5.03 4.75 4.24
CA PHE A 86 -6.08 3.77 4.53
C PHE A 86 -6.73 4.05 5.89
N THR A 87 -8.03 3.83 5.95
CA THR A 87 -8.81 3.69 7.19
C THR A 87 -8.98 2.20 7.46
N TYR A 88 -8.87 1.79 8.72
CA TYR A 88 -8.99 0.40 9.13
C TYR A 88 -10.20 0.29 10.05
N ASP A 89 -11.09 -0.64 9.72
CA ASP A 89 -12.33 -0.89 10.42
C ASP A 89 -12.40 -2.37 10.80
N GLU A 90 -12.97 -2.66 11.97
CA GLU A 90 -13.22 -4.01 12.44
C GLU A 90 -14.71 -4.26 12.68
N THR A 91 -15.10 -5.53 12.55
CA THR A 91 -16.40 -6.04 13.00
C THR A 91 -16.14 -7.33 13.74
N LEU A 92 -16.36 -7.31 15.04
CA LEU A 92 -16.15 -8.45 15.92
C LEU A 92 -17.43 -9.30 15.99
N LYS A 93 -17.29 -10.62 15.98
CA LYS A 93 -18.40 -11.59 16.01
C LYS A 93 -18.10 -12.66 17.06
N GLU A 94 -19.12 -13.37 17.52
CA GLU A 94 -18.90 -14.51 18.45
C GLU A 94 -17.97 -15.57 17.85
N ALA A 95 -18.14 -15.90 16.57
CA ALA A 95 -17.41 -16.95 15.87
C ALA A 95 -16.36 -16.42 14.88
N GLY A 96 -15.87 -15.19 15.06
CA GLY A 96 -14.79 -14.66 14.24
C GLY A 96 -14.75 -13.14 14.19
N TYR A 97 -14.25 -12.61 13.07
CA TYR A 97 -14.06 -11.17 12.87
C TYR A 97 -14.05 -10.83 11.38
N ALA A 98 -14.37 -9.57 11.05
CA ALA A 98 -14.10 -9.00 9.73
C ALA A 98 -13.22 -7.76 9.92
N LEU A 99 -12.10 -7.71 9.22
CA LEU A 99 -11.18 -6.59 9.20
C LEU A 99 -11.15 -6.01 7.80
N THR A 100 -11.28 -4.70 7.71
CA THR A 100 -11.33 -3.98 6.43
C THR A 100 -10.33 -2.84 6.43
N ALA A 101 -9.59 -2.69 5.33
CA ALA A 101 -8.78 -1.50 5.06
C ALA A 101 -9.34 -0.80 3.80
N THR A 102 -9.83 0.44 3.96
CA THR A 102 -10.41 1.23 2.88
C THR A 102 -9.54 2.44 2.56
N ARG A 103 -9.17 2.59 1.29
CA ARG A 103 -8.34 3.72 0.84
C ARG A 103 -9.11 5.04 0.95
N LYS A 104 -8.43 6.08 1.45
CA LYS A 104 -8.97 7.42 1.66
C LYS A 104 -9.02 8.27 0.38
N SER A 105 -8.02 8.16 -0.49
CA SER A 105 -7.93 8.94 -1.74
C SER A 105 -7.00 8.30 -2.77
N GLY A 106 -7.09 8.70 -4.04
CA GLY A 106 -6.23 8.16 -5.10
C GLY A 106 -6.74 6.84 -5.68
N GLY A 107 -8.04 6.74 -5.92
CA GLY A 107 -8.71 5.54 -6.46
C GLY A 107 -9.39 4.70 -5.40
N ASP A 108 -10.25 3.80 -5.85
CA ASP A 108 -10.98 2.84 -5.03
C ASP A 108 -10.10 1.63 -4.69
N CYS A 109 -9.96 1.36 -3.40
CA CYS A 109 -9.34 0.13 -2.94
C CYS A 109 -9.84 -0.21 -1.54
N THR A 110 -10.52 -1.35 -1.43
CA THR A 110 -11.01 -1.91 -0.17
C THR A 110 -10.47 -3.32 -0.04
N ILE A 111 -9.76 -3.60 1.04
CA ILE A 111 -9.13 -4.89 1.31
C ILE A 111 -9.84 -5.48 2.53
N SER A 112 -10.20 -6.76 2.46
CA SER A 112 -10.89 -7.46 3.54
C SER A 112 -10.19 -8.75 3.94
N LEU A 113 -10.21 -9.01 5.24
CA LEU A 113 -9.84 -10.26 5.87
C LEU A 113 -10.95 -10.64 6.85
N THR A 114 -11.68 -11.70 6.53
CA THR A 114 -12.80 -12.17 7.36
C THR A 114 -12.55 -13.60 7.80
N VAL A 115 -12.75 -13.84 9.10
CA VAL A 115 -12.88 -15.17 9.68
C VAL A 115 -14.32 -15.32 10.15
N ASP A 116 -15.00 -16.34 9.66
CA ASP A 116 -16.37 -16.67 10.02
C ASP A 116 -16.46 -18.18 10.22
N ASP A 117 -16.64 -18.62 11.47
CA ASP A 117 -16.73 -20.03 11.86
C ASP A 117 -15.56 -20.89 11.32
N GLY A 118 -14.33 -20.39 11.50
CA GLY A 118 -13.11 -21.06 11.04
C GLY A 118 -12.82 -20.96 9.53
N THR A 119 -13.73 -20.34 8.75
CA THR A 119 -13.50 -20.06 7.34
C THR A 119 -12.79 -18.72 7.17
N VAL A 120 -11.58 -18.74 6.62
CA VAL A 120 -10.82 -17.53 6.28
C VAL A 120 -11.13 -17.11 4.85
N THR A 121 -11.57 -15.88 4.68
CA THR A 121 -11.78 -15.24 3.37
C THR A 121 -10.94 -13.97 3.27
N ARG A 122 -10.24 -13.85 2.13
CA ARG A 122 -9.40 -12.71 1.80
C ARG A 122 -9.81 -12.14 0.46
N GLY A 123 -9.99 -10.83 0.41
CA GLY A 123 -10.42 -10.16 -0.79
C GLY A 123 -9.87 -8.76 -0.90
N ALA A 124 -9.88 -8.25 -2.12
CA ALA A 124 -9.69 -6.85 -2.41
C ALA A 124 -10.60 -6.44 -3.57
N THR A 125 -11.20 -5.26 -3.44
CA THR A 125 -12.13 -4.69 -4.42
C THR A 125 -11.66 -3.29 -4.78
N GLY A 126 -11.72 -2.97 -6.07
CA GLY A 126 -11.34 -1.68 -6.63
C GLY A 126 -10.06 -1.73 -7.45
N ASP A 127 -10.04 -1.01 -8.56
CA ASP A 127 -8.99 -1.10 -9.57
C ASP A 127 -7.63 -0.63 -9.01
N ALA A 128 -7.66 0.29 -8.05
CA ALA A 128 -6.47 0.87 -7.46
C ALA A 128 -5.76 -0.06 -6.45
N CYS A 129 -6.38 -1.18 -6.07
CA CYS A 129 -5.71 -2.25 -5.32
C CYS A 129 -4.70 -3.00 -6.20
N GLY A 130 -5.07 -3.29 -7.46
CA GLY A 130 -4.25 -4.07 -8.39
C GLY A 130 -4.18 -5.57 -8.09
N PHE A 131 -5.05 -6.09 -7.21
CA PHE A 131 -5.25 -7.51 -6.92
C PHE A 131 -6.68 -7.71 -6.40
N SER A 132 -7.23 -8.92 -6.53
CA SER A 132 -8.58 -9.27 -6.07
C SER A 132 -8.59 -10.28 -4.91
N THR A 133 -7.55 -11.10 -4.80
CA THR A 133 -7.32 -12.06 -3.71
C THR A 133 -5.85 -12.04 -3.32
N TRP A 134 -5.56 -12.46 -2.08
CA TRP A 134 -4.24 -12.35 -1.45
C TRP A 134 -4.17 -13.22 -0.19
#